data_AF-A0A2I0D3V7-F1
#
_entry.id   AF-A0A2I0D3V7-F1
#
_cell.length_a   1.000
_cell.length_b   1.000
_cell.length_c   1.000
_cell.angle_alpha   90.00
_cell.angle_beta   90.00
_cell.angle_gamma   90.00
#
_symmetry.space_group_name_H-M   'P 1'
#
loop_
_entity.id
_entity.type
_entity.pdbx_description
1 polymer ?
#
loop_
_entity_poly.entity_id
_entity_poly.type
_entity_poly.pdbx_seq_one_letter_code
_entity_poly.pdbx_strand_id
1 'polypeptide(L)'
;MIVINLKKHKMKYIYILLITTTVFAQPDVNVLSEVEFESIQLNGHSLSQIKDTYGEESQIVNLFGVPDEKQISTVSGESYSYFYNQGFEIGFSTLYGGNATLGGFEITDSSMTISINSMNFSVGDNISVLSPLNLVENSGGNYPQGIKAYIIAPCEKCNHFIYIKYSVINQKIIEVGYLELT
;
A
#
# COMPACT_ATOMS: atom_id res chain seq x y z
N MET A 1 -68.47 -45.96 1.24
CA MET A 1 -67.18 -46.39 1.83
C MET A 1 -66.14 -46.41 0.71
N ILE A 2 -65.35 -45.35 0.58
CA ILE A 2 -64.33 -45.21 -0.48
C ILE A 2 -62.97 -45.39 0.20
N VAL A 3 -62.27 -46.46 -0.15
CA VAL A 3 -60.91 -46.75 0.32
C VAL A 3 -59.95 -46.00 -0.60
N ILE A 4 -59.35 -44.93 -0.10
CA ILE A 4 -58.30 -44.19 -0.83
C ILE A 4 -56.95 -44.78 -0.44
N ASN A 5 -56.33 -45.47 -1.41
CA ASN A 5 -55.03 -46.11 -1.23
C ASN A 5 -53.91 -45.09 -1.53
N LEU A 6 -53.32 -44.50 -0.49
CA LEU A 6 -52.24 -43.52 -0.62
C LEU A 6 -50.89 -44.23 -0.81
N LYS A 7 -50.40 -44.25 -2.05
CA LYS A 7 -49.04 -44.70 -2.40
C LYS A 7 -47.99 -43.80 -1.76
N LYS A 8 -47.09 -44.40 -0.98
CA LYS A 8 -45.98 -43.75 -0.27
C LYS A 8 -44.84 -43.43 -1.26
N HIS A 9 -44.79 -42.21 -1.78
CA HIS A 9 -43.64 -41.75 -2.57
C HIS A 9 -42.49 -41.32 -1.65
N LYS A 10 -41.33 -42.00 -1.77
CA LYS A 10 -40.08 -41.62 -1.12
C LYS A 10 -39.57 -40.32 -1.74
N MET A 11 -39.75 -39.18 -1.06
CA MET A 11 -39.06 -37.94 -1.44
C MET A 11 -37.55 -38.11 -1.23
N LYS A 12 -36.79 -38.15 -2.32
CA LYS A 12 -35.33 -37.97 -2.28
C LYS A 12 -35.06 -36.47 -2.34
N TYR A 13 -34.75 -35.86 -1.20
CA TYR A 13 -34.25 -34.50 -1.14
C TYR A 13 -32.82 -34.47 -1.70
N ILE A 14 -32.66 -33.96 -2.92
CA ILE A 14 -31.34 -33.62 -3.47
C ILE A 14 -30.99 -32.25 -2.89
N TYR A 15 -30.15 -32.23 -1.86
CA TYR A 15 -29.53 -30.99 -1.38
C TYR A 15 -28.43 -30.61 -2.37
N ILE A 16 -28.71 -29.65 -3.26
CA ILE A 16 -27.67 -29.00 -4.06
C ILE A 16 -26.95 -28.03 -3.11
N LEU A 17 -25.80 -28.45 -2.58
CA LEU A 17 -24.90 -27.60 -1.83
C LEU A 17 -24.19 -26.68 -2.83
N LEU A 18 -24.65 -25.43 -2.96
CA LEU A 18 -23.91 -24.38 -3.65
C LEU A 18 -22.70 -24.01 -2.79
N ILE A 19 -21.55 -24.59 -3.12
CA ILE A 19 -20.27 -24.15 -2.55
C ILE A 19 -19.92 -22.85 -3.27
N THR A 20 -20.28 -21.71 -2.67
CA THR A 20 -19.77 -20.41 -3.11
C THR A 20 -18.30 -20.37 -2.72
N THR A 21 -17.40 -20.78 -3.62
CA THR A 21 -15.98 -20.55 -3.42
C THR A 21 -15.77 -19.04 -3.49
N THR A 22 -15.52 -18.41 -2.35
CA THR A 22 -14.96 -17.07 -2.31
C THR A 22 -13.56 -17.17 -2.93
N VAL A 23 -13.46 -16.91 -4.23
CA VAL A 23 -12.18 -16.67 -4.88
C VAL A 23 -11.69 -15.36 -4.29
N PHE A 24 -10.79 -15.43 -3.31
CA PHE A 24 -9.99 -14.28 -2.93
C PHE A 24 -9.09 -13.99 -4.13
N ALA A 25 -9.56 -13.10 -5.02
CA ALA A 25 -8.74 -12.58 -6.10
C ALA A 25 -7.52 -11.92 -5.44
N GLN A 26 -6.33 -12.28 -5.93
CA GLN A 26 -5.12 -11.60 -5.49
C GLN A 26 -5.23 -10.13 -5.88
N PRO A 27 -4.78 -9.19 -5.03
CA PRO A 27 -4.77 -7.78 -5.37
C PRO A 27 -4.03 -7.57 -6.68
N ASP A 28 -4.58 -6.74 -7.58
CA ASP A 28 -3.83 -6.35 -8.78
C ASP A 28 -2.64 -5.48 -8.36
N VAL A 29 -1.44 -5.95 -8.71
CA VAL A 29 -0.18 -5.31 -8.38
C VAL A 29 0.56 -4.98 -9.67
N ASN A 30 1.04 -3.74 -9.78
CA ASN A 30 1.89 -3.29 -10.87
C ASN A 30 3.32 -3.68 -10.53
N VAL A 31 3.83 -4.72 -11.19
CA VAL A 31 5.16 -5.25 -10.91
C VAL A 31 6.22 -4.45 -11.65
N LEU A 32 7.17 -3.90 -10.89
CA LEU A 32 8.43 -3.34 -11.39
C LEU A 32 9.56 -4.33 -11.13
N SER A 33 10.69 -4.21 -11.82
CA SER A 33 11.90 -4.90 -11.35
C SER A 33 12.36 -4.28 -10.02
N GLU A 34 13.14 -5.03 -9.23
CA GLU A 34 13.73 -4.54 -7.97
C GLU A 34 14.48 -3.21 -8.19
N VAL A 35 15.28 -3.13 -9.26
CA VAL A 35 16.06 -1.93 -9.58
C VAL A 35 15.16 -0.73 -9.89
N GLU A 36 14.08 -0.93 -10.64
CA GLU A 36 13.12 0.13 -10.94
C GLU A 36 12.38 0.56 -9.67
N PHE A 37 11.97 -0.40 -8.83
CA PHE A 37 11.29 -0.13 -7.57
C PHE A 37 12.18 0.66 -6.61
N GLU A 38 13.42 0.22 -6.40
CA GLU A 38 14.40 0.91 -5.55
C GLU A 38 14.80 2.29 -6.08
N SER A 39 14.59 2.55 -7.38
CA SER A 39 14.88 3.84 -8.02
C SER A 39 13.77 4.88 -7.85
N ILE A 40 12.58 4.49 -7.37
CA ILE A 40 11.48 5.42 -7.08
C ILE A 40 11.99 6.47 -6.09
N GLN A 41 11.69 7.74 -6.35
CA GLN A 41 12.22 8.87 -5.57
C GLN A 41 11.16 9.61 -4.79
N LEU A 42 11.53 10.08 -3.59
CA LEU A 42 10.81 11.06 -2.79
C LEU A 42 11.69 12.30 -2.64
N ASN A 43 11.23 13.46 -3.14
CA ASN A 43 12.01 14.70 -3.19
C ASN A 43 13.43 14.55 -3.76
N GLY A 44 13.58 13.67 -4.77
CA GLY A 44 14.87 13.43 -5.43
C GLY A 44 15.75 12.39 -4.74
N HIS A 45 15.29 11.76 -3.65
CA HIS A 45 16.00 10.68 -2.97
C HIS A 45 15.35 9.33 -3.27
N SER A 46 16.12 8.37 -3.77
CA SER A 46 15.61 7.04 -4.09
C SER A 46 15.21 6.25 -2.84
N LEU A 47 14.32 5.27 -2.99
CA LEU A 47 13.97 4.35 -1.91
C LEU A 47 15.21 3.66 -1.34
N SER A 48 16.15 3.25 -2.18
CA SER A 48 17.41 2.68 -1.73
C SER A 48 18.21 3.62 -0.84
N GLN A 49 18.33 4.91 -1.20
CA GLN A 49 19.00 5.92 -0.38
C GLN A 49 18.31 6.11 0.97
N ILE A 50 16.97 6.05 0.99
CA ILE A 50 16.18 6.18 2.21
C ILE A 50 16.37 4.95 3.10
N LYS A 51 16.34 3.74 2.53
CA LYS A 51 16.56 2.48 3.26
C LYS A 51 17.97 2.39 3.83
N ASP A 52 18.97 2.86 3.09
CA ASP A 52 20.39 2.89 3.49
C ASP A 52 20.66 3.85 4.66
N THR A 53 19.68 4.67 5.07
CA THR A 53 19.78 5.45 6.30
C THR A 53 19.62 4.62 7.57
N TYR A 54 18.98 3.45 7.47
CA TYR A 54 18.60 2.63 8.61
C TYR A 54 17.86 3.41 9.72
N GLY A 55 17.15 4.47 9.36
CA GLY A 55 16.46 5.35 10.30
C GLY A 55 17.38 6.20 11.18
N GLU A 56 18.68 6.26 10.89
CA GLU A 56 19.64 7.10 11.61
C GLU A 56 19.27 8.58 11.46
N GLU A 57 19.04 9.25 12.60
CA GLU A 57 18.44 10.59 12.62
C GLU A 57 19.23 11.60 11.79
N SER A 58 20.57 11.60 11.91
CA SER A 58 21.41 12.52 11.14
C SER A 58 21.28 12.31 9.63
N GLN A 59 21.09 11.08 9.17
CA GLN A 59 20.94 10.77 7.75
C GLN A 59 19.52 11.11 7.26
N ILE A 60 18.49 10.82 8.05
CA ILE A 60 17.12 11.24 7.76
C ILE A 60 17.02 12.77 7.67
N VAL A 61 17.65 13.49 8.59
CA VAL A 61 17.70 14.96 8.57
C VAL A 61 18.41 15.49 7.33
N ASN A 62 19.45 14.80 6.85
CA ASN A 62 20.13 15.18 5.61
C ASN A 62 19.26 14.98 4.36
N LEU A 63 18.33 14.01 4.36
CA LEU A 63 17.43 13.76 3.24
C LEU A 63 16.21 14.69 3.24
N PHE A 64 15.60 14.90 4.40
CA PHE A 64 14.27 15.53 4.49
C PHE A 64 14.22 16.79 5.35
N GLY A 65 15.35 17.18 5.95
CA GLY A 65 15.40 18.30 6.90
C GLY A 65 15.03 17.87 8.32
N VAL A 66 14.95 18.83 9.23
CA VAL A 66 14.66 18.55 10.64
C VAL A 66 13.18 18.16 10.80
N PRO A 67 12.87 16.99 11.37
CA PRO A 67 11.49 16.60 11.66
C PRO A 67 10.91 17.46 12.77
N ASP A 68 9.60 17.69 12.72
CA ASP A 68 8.88 18.43 13.75
C ASP A 68 8.69 17.60 15.03
N GLU A 69 8.53 16.29 14.86
CA GLU A 69 8.43 15.33 15.96
C GLU A 69 9.17 14.03 15.61
N LYS A 70 9.76 13.41 16.64
CA LYS A 70 10.30 12.06 16.58
C LYS A 70 9.65 11.23 17.69
N GLN A 71 9.06 10.10 17.33
CA GLN A 71 8.54 9.12 18.28
C GLN A 71 9.42 7.87 18.28
N ILE A 72 9.61 7.31 19.48
CA ILE A 72 10.36 6.08 19.70
C ILE A 72 9.48 5.12 20.49
N SER A 73 9.33 3.89 20.00
CA SER A 73 8.63 2.82 20.71
C SER A 73 9.57 1.63 20.90
N THR A 74 9.50 1.00 22.07
CA THR A 74 10.32 -0.17 22.42
C THR A 74 9.48 -1.40 22.78
N VAL A 75 8.16 -1.36 22.50
CA VAL A 75 7.20 -2.36 23.00
C VAL A 75 7.35 -3.72 22.29
N SER A 76 7.82 -3.73 21.05
CA SER A 76 7.89 -4.94 20.19
C SER A 76 9.16 -4.96 19.31
N GLY A 77 10.24 -4.37 19.80
CA GLY A 77 11.41 -3.94 19.00
C GLY A 77 11.59 -2.43 19.13
N GLU A 78 12.69 -1.88 18.63
CA GLU A 78 12.86 -0.42 18.55
C GLU A 78 12.26 0.08 17.25
N SER A 79 11.29 0.98 17.32
CA SER A 79 10.77 1.69 16.15
C SER A 79 10.92 3.20 16.32
N TYR A 80 11.18 3.86 15.20
CA TYR A 80 11.42 5.29 15.09
C TYR A 80 10.49 5.85 14.03
N SER A 81 9.63 6.81 14.41
CA SER A 81 8.81 7.56 13.45
C SER A 81 9.24 9.02 13.45
N TYR A 82 9.40 9.58 12.26
CA TYR A 82 9.73 10.98 12.02
C TYR A 82 8.54 11.65 11.35
N PHE A 83 8.02 12.72 11.98
CA PHE A 83 6.83 13.44 11.52
C PHE A 83 7.22 14.83 11.03
N TYR A 84 6.68 15.20 9.87
CA TYR A 84 6.83 16.50 9.26
C TYR A 84 5.44 17.14 9.11
N ASN A 85 5.25 18.33 9.68
CA ASN A 85 3.99 19.07 9.85
C ASN A 85 3.21 19.31 8.55
N GLN A 86 3.81 19.05 7.40
CA GLN A 86 3.20 19.21 6.09
C GLN A 86 2.47 17.94 5.61
N GLY A 87 2.46 16.87 6.41
CA GLY A 87 1.77 15.62 6.08
C GLY A 87 2.70 14.56 5.51
N PHE A 88 3.95 14.51 5.96
CA PHE A 88 4.87 13.42 5.67
C PHE A 88 5.28 12.72 6.97
N GLU A 89 5.12 11.41 7.02
CA GLU A 89 5.61 10.54 8.10
C GLU A 89 6.48 9.44 7.49
N ILE A 90 7.59 9.13 8.14
CA ILE A 90 8.44 7.99 7.80
C ILE A 90 8.86 7.21 9.04
N GLY A 91 8.70 5.90 8.99
CA GLY A 91 8.90 4.98 10.10
C GLY A 91 9.91 3.88 9.80
N PHE A 92 10.76 3.58 10.79
CA PHE A 92 11.73 2.50 10.75
C PHE A 92 11.54 1.58 11.95
N SER A 93 11.87 0.30 11.81
CA SER A 93 11.79 -0.66 12.91
C SER A 93 12.95 -1.66 12.89
N THR A 94 13.41 -2.06 14.08
CA THR A 94 14.39 -3.12 14.26
C THR A 94 13.71 -4.38 14.79
N LEU A 95 14.12 -5.54 14.25
CA LEU A 95 13.85 -6.83 14.86
C LEU A 95 15.15 -7.33 15.49
N TYR A 96 15.17 -7.44 16.82
CA TYR A 96 16.22 -8.13 17.59
C TYR A 96 17.67 -7.70 17.29
N GLY A 97 17.97 -6.39 17.41
CA GLY A 97 19.35 -5.89 17.42
C GLY A 97 20.05 -5.83 16.05
N GLY A 98 19.30 -5.95 14.95
CA GLY A 98 19.77 -5.62 13.60
C GLY A 98 19.60 -4.14 13.26
N ASN A 99 20.08 -3.74 12.08
CA ASN A 99 19.82 -2.41 11.52
C ASN A 99 18.31 -2.21 11.36
N ALA A 100 17.82 -0.98 11.60
CA ALA A 100 16.41 -0.69 11.37
C ALA A 100 16.10 -0.77 9.88
N THR A 101 14.96 -1.36 9.54
CA THR A 101 14.44 -1.38 8.18
C THR A 101 13.35 -0.33 8.04
N LEU A 102 13.17 0.18 6.83
CA LEU A 102 12.07 1.09 6.51
C LEU A 102 10.75 0.33 6.67
N GLY A 103 9.97 0.63 7.70
CA GLY A 103 8.67 -0.01 7.92
C GLY A 103 7.56 0.60 7.07
N GLY A 104 7.63 1.91 6.83
CA GLY A 104 6.60 2.61 6.07
C GLY A 104 6.88 4.10 5.90
N PHE A 105 6.18 4.71 4.95
CA PHE A 105 5.96 6.15 4.94
C PHE A 105 4.54 6.46 4.45
N GLU A 106 4.03 7.61 4.85
CA GLU A 106 2.78 8.18 4.38
C GLU A 106 3.00 9.64 3.98
N ILE A 107 2.50 10.01 2.80
CA ILE A 107 2.60 11.35 2.23
C ILE A 107 1.19 11.80 1.87
N THR A 108 0.74 12.83 2.57
CA THR A 108 -0.41 13.69 2.25
C THR A 108 0.02 15.12 1.92
N ASP A 109 1.31 15.42 2.05
CA ASP A 109 1.93 16.69 1.69
C ASP A 109 1.97 16.92 0.18
N SER A 110 1.38 18.03 -0.28
CA SER A 110 1.46 18.48 -1.68
C SER A 110 2.82 19.05 -2.10
N SER A 111 3.71 19.34 -1.15
CA SER A 111 5.07 19.86 -1.41
C SER A 111 6.06 18.75 -1.78
N MET A 112 5.77 17.50 -1.41
CA MET A 112 6.61 16.35 -1.73
C MET A 112 6.39 15.90 -3.17
N THR A 113 7.47 15.84 -3.94
CA THR A 113 7.49 15.28 -5.29
C THR A 113 7.87 13.81 -5.24
N ILE A 114 7.04 12.95 -5.84
CA ILE A 114 7.31 11.54 -6.06
C ILE A 114 7.71 11.33 -7.52
N SER A 115 8.75 10.54 -7.77
CA SER A 115 9.18 10.17 -9.13
C SER A 115 9.15 8.67 -9.35
N ILE A 116 8.48 8.22 -10.42
CA ILE A 116 8.46 6.83 -10.89
C ILE A 116 8.75 6.84 -12.39
N ASN A 117 9.80 6.16 -12.85
CA ASN A 117 10.19 6.10 -14.28
C ASN A 117 10.22 7.48 -14.97
N SER A 118 10.81 8.49 -14.31
CA SER A 118 10.88 9.90 -14.76
C SER A 118 9.56 10.69 -14.74
N MET A 119 8.46 10.08 -14.28
CA MET A 119 7.19 10.77 -14.06
C MET A 119 7.16 11.37 -12.67
N ASN A 120 7.05 12.69 -12.60
CA ASN A 120 6.95 13.43 -11.34
C ASN A 120 5.49 13.79 -11.05
N PHE A 121 5.06 13.56 -9.82
CA PHE A 121 3.73 13.93 -9.34
C PHE A 121 3.77 14.20 -7.83
N SER A 122 2.75 14.88 -7.33
CA SER A 122 2.58 15.19 -5.90
C SER A 122 1.15 14.91 -5.46
N VAL A 123 0.93 14.88 -4.14
CA VAL A 123 -0.43 14.85 -3.60
C VAL A 123 -1.19 16.11 -4.05
N GLY A 124 -2.44 15.93 -4.48
CA GLY A 124 -3.29 16.99 -5.03
C GLY A 124 -3.27 17.11 -6.56
N ASP A 125 -2.30 16.49 -7.23
CA ASP A 125 -2.28 16.39 -8.70
C ASP A 125 -3.45 15.56 -9.21
N ASN A 126 -3.86 15.83 -10.46
CA ASN A 126 -4.83 14.98 -11.13
C ASN A 126 -4.23 13.61 -11.42
N ILE A 127 -4.99 12.54 -11.19
CA ILE A 127 -4.55 11.16 -11.36
C ILE A 127 -4.09 10.84 -12.80
N SER A 128 -4.54 11.62 -13.79
CA SER A 128 -4.08 11.49 -15.18
C SER A 128 -2.58 11.74 -15.37
N VAL A 129 -1.91 12.38 -14.40
CA VAL A 129 -0.44 12.52 -14.43
C VAL A 129 0.27 11.16 -14.46
N LEU A 130 -0.37 10.10 -13.93
CA LEU A 130 0.16 8.74 -13.91
C LEU A 130 -0.14 7.94 -15.18
N SER A 131 -0.92 8.48 -16.12
CA SER A 131 -1.31 7.74 -17.34
C SER A 131 -0.12 7.16 -18.13
N PRO A 132 1.05 7.84 -18.26
CA PRO A 132 2.20 7.26 -18.93
C PRO A 132 2.76 5.97 -18.29
N LEU A 133 2.48 5.74 -17.00
CA LEU A 133 2.91 4.53 -16.29
C LEU A 133 2.02 3.31 -16.60
N ASN A 134 0.86 3.50 -17.25
CA ASN A 134 -0.09 2.44 -17.60
C ASN A 134 -0.49 1.53 -16.41
N LEU A 135 -0.68 2.13 -15.22
CA LEU A 135 -0.98 1.40 -14.00
C LEU A 135 -2.38 0.77 -14.06
N VAL A 136 -2.48 -0.47 -13.59
CA VAL A 136 -3.72 -1.19 -13.35
C VAL A 136 -4.22 -0.90 -11.94
N GLU A 137 -5.47 -0.46 -11.83
CA GLU A 137 -6.12 -0.19 -10.55
C GLU A 137 -6.17 -1.44 -9.69
N ASN A 138 -5.92 -1.29 -8.39
CA ASN A 138 -6.04 -2.39 -7.45
C ASN A 138 -7.51 -2.71 -7.17
N SER A 139 -7.98 -3.90 -7.55
CA SER A 139 -9.35 -4.35 -7.25
C SER A 139 -9.51 -5.07 -5.91
N GLY A 140 -8.40 -5.43 -5.25
CA GLY A 140 -8.40 -6.26 -4.04
C GLY A 140 -8.45 -5.50 -2.71
N GLY A 141 -8.24 -4.19 -2.71
CA GLY A 141 -8.18 -3.37 -1.50
C GLY A 141 -9.56 -3.00 -0.94
N ASN A 142 -9.68 -2.98 0.38
CA ASN A 142 -10.86 -2.47 1.08
C ASN A 142 -10.76 -0.94 1.27
N TYR A 143 -10.94 -0.20 0.17
CA TYR A 143 -10.87 1.25 0.19
C TYR A 143 -12.21 1.88 0.60
N PRO A 144 -12.20 3.04 1.29
CA PRO A 144 -13.42 3.82 1.51
C PRO A 144 -14.15 4.12 0.19
N GLN A 145 -15.47 4.27 0.26
CA GLN A 145 -16.25 4.61 -0.92
C GLN A 145 -15.73 5.87 -1.60
N GLY A 146 -15.53 5.81 -2.92
CA GLY A 146 -15.03 6.93 -3.70
C GLY A 146 -13.51 7.09 -3.68
N ILE A 147 -12.79 6.17 -3.04
CA ILE A 147 -11.34 6.05 -3.11
C ILE A 147 -10.96 4.81 -3.91
N LYS A 148 -9.92 4.95 -4.71
CA LYS A 148 -9.24 3.84 -5.39
C LYS A 148 -7.74 3.98 -5.16
N ALA A 149 -6.99 2.92 -5.47
CA ALA A 149 -5.54 2.99 -5.42
C ALA A 149 -4.88 2.19 -6.54
N TYR A 150 -3.63 2.55 -6.81
CA TYR A 150 -2.66 1.71 -7.49
C TYR A 150 -1.73 1.08 -6.44
N ILE A 151 -1.36 -0.18 -6.64
CA ILE A 151 -0.30 -0.85 -5.86
C ILE A 151 0.86 -1.16 -6.80
N ILE A 152 2.07 -0.84 -6.37
CA ILE A 152 3.32 -1.04 -7.10
C ILE A 152 4.27 -1.83 -6.19
N ALA A 153 4.85 -2.92 -6.68
CA ALA A 153 5.78 -3.75 -5.91
C ALA A 153 6.85 -4.36 -6.83
N PRO A 154 7.99 -4.84 -6.29
CA PRO A 154 9.00 -5.49 -7.11
C PRO A 154 8.67 -6.95 -7.47
N CYS A 155 7.62 -7.52 -6.88
CA CYS A 155 7.07 -8.82 -7.24
C CYS A 155 5.61 -8.97 -6.78
N GLU A 156 4.86 -9.90 -7.38
CA GLU A 156 3.42 -10.09 -7.10
C GLU A 156 3.08 -10.43 -5.63
N LYS A 157 4.04 -11.02 -4.90
CA LYS A 157 3.85 -11.50 -3.51
C LYS A 157 4.91 -10.94 -2.57
N CYS A 158 5.42 -9.76 -2.90
CA CYS A 158 6.40 -9.08 -2.09
C CYS A 158 5.72 -8.55 -0.83
N ASN A 159 6.46 -8.57 0.26
CA ASN A 159 5.97 -8.06 1.53
C ASN A 159 6.00 -6.53 1.59
N HIS A 160 6.60 -5.86 0.60
CA HIS A 160 6.61 -4.42 0.56
C HIS A 160 6.10 -3.88 -0.77
N PHE A 161 5.44 -2.72 -0.70
CA PHE A 161 4.83 -2.08 -1.86
C PHE A 161 4.63 -0.59 -1.61
N ILE A 162 4.53 0.16 -2.72
CA ILE A 162 4.00 1.51 -2.73
C ILE A 162 2.53 1.46 -3.11
N TYR A 163 1.73 2.29 -2.45
CA TYR A 163 0.36 2.55 -2.87
C TYR A 163 0.18 4.03 -3.21
N ILE A 164 -0.68 4.30 -4.19
CA ILE A 164 -1.09 5.66 -4.57
C ILE A 164 -2.61 5.71 -4.52
N LYS A 165 -3.16 6.36 -3.50
CA LYS A 165 -4.61 6.53 -3.33
C LYS A 165 -5.07 7.82 -4.01
N TYR A 166 -6.24 7.76 -4.60
CA TYR A 166 -6.85 8.91 -5.25
C TYR A 166 -8.38 8.91 -5.08
N SER A 167 -8.97 10.10 -5.11
CA SER A 167 -10.41 10.26 -5.05
C SER A 167 -11.02 10.21 -6.44
N VAL A 168 -12.02 9.34 -6.63
CA VAL A 168 -12.75 9.25 -7.90
C VAL A 168 -13.67 10.44 -8.15
N ILE A 169 -13.98 11.23 -7.12
CA ILE A 169 -14.90 12.38 -7.22
C ILE A 169 -14.19 13.56 -7.88
N ASN A 170 -13.00 13.90 -7.41
CA ASN A 170 -12.23 15.04 -7.91
C ASN A 170 -11.05 14.63 -8.79
N GLN A 171 -10.82 13.32 -8.96
CA GLN A 171 -9.74 12.74 -9.75
C GLN A 171 -8.35 13.17 -9.27
N LYS A 172 -8.18 13.43 -7.96
CA LYS A 172 -6.92 13.85 -7.37
C LYS A 172 -6.25 12.76 -6.56
N ILE A 173 -4.92 12.71 -6.63
CA ILE A 173 -4.09 11.95 -5.69
C ILE A 173 -4.29 12.55 -4.31
N ILE A 174 -4.56 11.71 -3.32
CA ILE A 174 -4.82 12.13 -1.93
C ILE A 174 -3.77 11.64 -0.95
N GLU A 175 -3.07 10.56 -1.30
CA GLU A 175 -2.11 9.93 -0.41
C GLU A 175 -1.18 9.04 -1.23
N VAL A 176 0.10 9.06 -0.90
CA VAL A 176 1.10 8.10 -1.40
C VAL A 176 1.78 7.50 -0.19
N GLY A 177 2.00 6.19 -0.19
CA GLY A 177 2.73 5.57 0.90
C GLY A 177 3.46 4.32 0.50
N TYR A 178 4.34 3.89 1.39
CA TYR A 178 5.06 2.64 1.35
C TYR A 178 4.73 1.86 2.61
N LEU A 179 4.60 0.54 2.47
CA LEU A 179 4.40 -0.35 3.59
C LEU A 179 5.29 -1.57 3.41
N GLU A 180 5.98 -1.98 4.47
CA GLU A 180 6.61 -3.29 4.61
C GLU A 180 5.81 -4.13 5.60
N LEU A 181 5.27 -5.26 5.14
CA LEU A 181 4.54 -6.25 5.91
C LEU A 181 5.54 -7.21 6.58
N THR A 182 5.65 -7.10 7.90
CA THR A 182 6.43 -8.02 8.75
C THR A 182 5.62 -9.21 9.24
#